data_AF-A0A024HWE2-F1
#
_entry.id   AF-A0A024HWE2-F1
#
_cell.length_a   1.000
_cell.length_b   1.000
_cell.length_c   1.000
_cell.angle_alpha   90.00
_cell.angle_beta   90.00
_cell.angle_gamma   90.00
#
_symmetry.space_group_name_H-M   'P 1'
#
loop_
_entity.id
_entity.type
_entity.pdbx_description
1 polymer ?
#
loop_
_entity_poly.entity_id
_entity_poly.type
_entity_poly.pdbx_seq_one_letter_code
_entity_poly.pdbx_strand_id
1 'polypeptide(L)'
;MVILVFLFLGYFLNLLSFLILGGLGVALLLSSLGSKVLLGDNNYLFLSEGKSYECGFEHGVGGGGFSLQFYIVGLSFLLFDLEICLFTPLVGSLAIGGFSLKVGVFFLLLILFLLIYEYFTGALDW
;
A
#
# COMPACT_ATOMS: atom_id res chain seq x y z
N MET A 1 -30.77 -42.54 -24.45
CA MET A 1 -30.19 -43.06 -23.18
C MET A 1 -28.66 -43.18 -23.25
N VAL A 2 -28.10 -43.87 -24.24
CA VAL A 2 -26.64 -44.11 -24.36
C VAL A 2 -25.80 -42.82 -24.48
N ILE A 3 -26.20 -41.87 -25.34
CA ILE A 3 -25.48 -40.59 -25.54
C ILE A 3 -25.42 -39.74 -24.25
N LEU A 4 -26.49 -39.75 -23.46
CA LEU A 4 -26.56 -39.01 -22.20
C LEU A 4 -25.60 -39.59 -21.16
N VAL A 5 -25.44 -40.91 -21.14
CA VAL A 5 -24.47 -41.61 -20.27
C VAL A 5 -23.03 -41.29 -20.69
N PHE A 6 -22.73 -41.25 -21.99
CA PHE A 6 -21.41 -40.85 -22.49
C PHE A 6 -21.05 -39.39 -22.16
N LEU A 7 -22.01 -38.46 -22.29
CA LEU A 7 -21.81 -37.06 -21.91
C LEU A 7 -21.60 -36.90 -20.39
N PHE A 8 -22.40 -37.61 -19.58
CA PHE A 8 -22.26 -37.59 -18.12
C PHE A 8 -20.90 -38.15 -17.68
N LEU A 9 -20.46 -39.28 -18.26
CA LEU A 9 -19.16 -39.88 -17.96
C LEU A 9 -18.00 -38.97 -18.39
N GLY A 10 -18.10 -38.31 -19.55
CA GLY A 10 -17.10 -37.35 -20.02
C GLY A 10 -16.97 -36.13 -19.11
N TYR A 11 -18.10 -35.59 -18.63
CA TYR A 11 -18.09 -34.47 -17.69
C TYR A 11 -17.50 -34.86 -16.33
N PHE A 12 -17.83 -36.06 -15.85
CA PHE A 12 -17.28 -36.59 -14.60
C PHE A 12 -15.76 -36.80 -14.66
N LEU A 13 -15.24 -37.34 -15.78
CA LEU A 13 -13.80 -37.52 -15.98
C LEU A 13 -13.04 -36.20 -16.10
N ASN A 14 -13.62 -35.18 -16.77
CA ASN A 14 -13.02 -33.85 -16.86
C ASN A 14 -13.03 -33.11 -15.51
N LEU A 15 -14.06 -33.29 -14.70
CA LEU A 15 -14.10 -32.74 -13.34
C LEU A 15 -13.00 -33.36 -12.47
N LEU A 16 -12.81 -34.69 -12.58
CA LEU A 16 -11.81 -35.43 -11.82
C LEU A 16 -10.38 -35.01 -12.20
N SER A 17 -10.09 -34.83 -13.49
CA SER A 17 -8.76 -34.40 -13.95
C SER A 17 -8.42 -32.99 -13.48
N PHE A 18 -9.39 -32.06 -13.48
CA PHE A 18 -9.20 -30.70 -12.97
C PHE A 18 -8.90 -30.68 -11.47
N LEU A 19 -9.59 -31.50 -10.67
CA LEU A 19 -9.34 -31.61 -9.22
C LEU A 19 -7.94 -32.17 -8.92
N ILE A 20 -7.48 -33.17 -9.68
CA ILE A 20 -6.16 -33.78 -9.49
C ILE A 20 -5.04 -32.80 -9.85
N LEU A 21 -5.14 -32.12 -11.00
CA LEU A 21 -4.15 -31.13 -11.45
C LEU A 21 -4.09 -29.92 -10.49
N GLY A 22 -5.26 -29.43 -10.05
CA GLY A 22 -5.33 -28.35 -9.06
C GLY A 22 -4.71 -28.74 -7.72
N GLY A 23 -5.02 -29.94 -7.22
CA GLY A 23 -4.47 -30.46 -5.96
C GLY A 23 -2.94 -30.60 -5.99
N LEU A 24 -2.39 -31.13 -7.08
CA LEU A 24 -0.94 -31.24 -7.27
C LEU A 24 -0.26 -29.87 -7.35
N GLY A 25 -0.87 -28.90 -8.05
CA GLY A 25 -0.35 -27.53 -8.12
C GLY A 25 -0.24 -26.88 -6.74
N VAL A 26 -1.28 -27.00 -5.92
CA VAL A 26 -1.29 -26.46 -4.55
C VAL A 26 -0.24 -27.14 -3.67
N ALA A 27 -0.10 -28.47 -3.78
CA ALA A 27 0.90 -29.22 -3.00
C ALA A 27 2.34 -28.80 -3.33
N LEU A 28 2.66 -28.54 -4.59
CA LEU A 28 3.98 -28.07 -5.01
C LEU A 28 4.27 -26.63 -4.56
N LEU A 29 3.26 -25.75 -4.54
CA LEU A 29 3.42 -24.40 -4.00
C LEU A 29 3.72 -24.44 -2.49
N LEU A 30 2.97 -25.25 -1.74
CA LEU A 30 3.17 -25.42 -0.31
C LEU A 30 4.55 -26.00 0.02
N SER A 31 5.05 -26.97 -0.77
CA SER A 31 6.39 -27.54 -0.53
C SER A 31 7.50 -26.53 -0.80
N SER A 32 7.39 -25.70 -1.84
CA SER A 32 8.38 -24.65 -2.16
C SER A 32 8.50 -23.58 -1.06
N LEU A 33 7.37 -23.24 -0.42
CA LEU A 33 7.34 -22.33 0.73
C LEU A 33 7.88 -23.02 1.99
N GLY A 34 7.55 -24.29 2.19
CA GLY A 34 8.01 -25.09 3.33
C GLY A 34 9.52 -25.36 3.32
N SER A 35 10.14 -25.52 2.15
CA SER A 35 11.57 -25.83 2.03
C SER A 35 12.46 -24.78 2.69
N LYS A 36 12.11 -23.48 2.65
CA LYS A 36 12.92 -22.42 3.27
C LYS A 36 12.82 -22.42 4.79
N VAL A 37 11.68 -22.85 5.34
CA VAL A 37 11.45 -22.94 6.79
C VAL A 37 12.05 -24.22 7.36
N LEU A 38 12.01 -25.32 6.60
CA LEU A 38 12.48 -26.64 7.02
C LEU A 38 13.98 -26.87 6.80
N LEU A 39 14.56 -26.35 5.72
CA LEU A 39 16.01 -26.39 5.44
C LEU A 39 16.76 -25.20 6.06
N GLY A 40 16.07 -24.41 6.91
CA GLY A 40 16.66 -23.26 7.58
C GLY A 40 17.84 -23.72 8.43
N ASP A 41 19.04 -23.41 7.99
CA ASP A 41 20.27 -23.67 8.71
C ASP A 41 20.33 -22.75 9.94
N ASN A 42 19.92 -23.28 11.08
CA ASN A 42 19.57 -22.47 12.25
C ASN A 42 20.78 -22.00 13.07
N ASN A 43 22.02 -22.39 12.74
CA ASN A 43 23.07 -22.42 13.76
C ASN A 43 24.27 -21.49 13.54
N TYR A 44 24.32 -20.68 12.48
CA TYR A 44 25.37 -19.65 12.34
C TYR A 44 24.92 -18.31 11.74
N LEU A 45 23.78 -18.26 11.03
CA LEU A 45 23.22 -17.02 10.48
C LEU A 45 22.52 -16.14 11.55
N PHE A 46 21.97 -16.76 12.60
CA PHE A 46 21.20 -16.05 13.64
C PHE A 46 22.00 -15.04 14.48
N LEU A 47 23.34 -15.15 14.55
CA LEU A 47 24.18 -14.24 15.33
C LEU A 47 24.69 -13.03 14.53
N SER A 48 24.73 -13.12 13.21
CA SER A 48 25.27 -12.04 12.33
C SER A 48 24.21 -11.32 11.50
N GLU A 49 23.05 -11.93 11.22
CA GLU A 49 22.00 -11.28 10.44
C GLU A 49 20.95 -10.57 11.30
N GLY A 50 20.85 -10.92 12.59
CA GLY A 50 19.92 -10.29 13.52
C GLY A 50 20.41 -8.99 14.16
N LYS A 51 21.67 -8.60 13.91
CA LYS A 51 22.26 -7.37 14.44
C LYS A 51 22.28 -6.32 13.34
N SER A 52 21.78 -5.12 13.67
CA SER A 52 21.96 -3.95 12.82
C SER A 52 23.45 -3.79 12.49
N TYR A 53 23.76 -3.41 11.25
CA TYR A 53 25.13 -3.14 10.84
C TYR A 53 25.68 -1.98 11.67
N GLU A 54 26.43 -2.32 12.71
CA GLU A 54 27.17 -1.36 13.49
C GLU A 54 28.56 -1.30 12.89
N CYS A 55 28.99 -0.13 12.43
CA CYS A 55 30.33 0.12 11.87
C CYS A 55 31.47 -0.07 12.91
N GLY A 56 31.36 -1.02 13.84
CA GLY A 56 32.31 -1.27 14.93
C GLY A 56 32.14 -0.34 16.14
N PHE A 57 31.08 0.47 16.17
CA PHE A 57 30.82 1.44 17.25
C PHE A 57 29.41 1.25 17.82
N GLU A 58 29.35 0.96 19.11
CA GLU A 58 28.10 0.92 19.88
C GLU A 58 27.49 2.32 19.88
N HIS A 59 26.42 2.51 19.11
CA HIS A 59 25.63 3.72 19.22
C HIS A 59 24.81 3.59 20.51
N GLY A 60 25.13 4.43 21.50
CA GLY A 60 24.33 4.53 22.71
C GLY A 60 22.85 4.62 22.34
N VAL A 61 22.00 3.89 23.05
CA VAL A 61 20.55 3.82 22.85
C VAL A 61 19.96 5.22 22.88
N GLY A 62 19.99 5.88 21.74
CA GLY A 62 19.61 7.26 21.55
C GLY A 62 18.61 7.24 20.41
N GLY A 63 17.34 7.04 20.77
CA GLY A 63 16.24 7.16 19.84
C GLY A 63 16.42 8.44 19.06
N GLY A 64 16.56 8.31 17.73
CA GLY A 64 16.80 9.44 16.85
C GLY A 64 15.81 10.55 17.18
N GLY A 65 16.33 11.77 17.37
CA GLY A 65 15.49 12.92 17.65
C GLY A 65 14.39 13.02 16.59
N PHE A 66 13.15 13.19 17.03
CA PHE A 66 12.04 13.40 16.12
C PHE A 66 12.27 14.70 15.35
N SER A 67 12.45 14.62 14.03
CA SER A 67 12.50 15.81 13.21
C SER A 67 11.07 16.27 12.90
N LEU A 68 10.75 17.48 13.37
CA LEU A 68 9.49 18.18 13.06
C LEU A 68 9.25 18.32 11.55
N GLN A 69 10.31 18.28 10.74
CA GLN A 69 10.23 18.39 9.29
C GLN A 69 9.44 17.24 8.65
N PHE A 70 9.67 15.97 9.07
CA PHE A 70 8.90 14.84 8.52
C PHE A 70 7.42 14.91 8.91
N TYR A 71 7.11 15.47 10.08
CA TYR A 71 5.74 15.71 10.50
C TYR A 71 5.05 16.75 9.63
N ILE A 72 5.73 17.87 9.36
CA ILE A 72 5.18 18.95 8.55
C ILE A 72 4.90 18.45 7.12
N VAL A 73 5.86 17.77 6.49
CA VAL A 73 5.65 17.17 5.15
C VAL A 73 4.45 16.21 5.13
N GLY A 74 4.30 15.38 6.16
CA GLY A 74 3.14 14.49 6.27
C GLY A 74 1.81 15.24 6.43
N LEU A 75 1.82 16.35 7.17
CA LEU A 75 0.66 17.21 7.34
C LEU A 75 0.30 17.96 6.05
N SER A 76 1.27 18.50 5.31
CA SER A 76 1.03 19.16 4.02
C SER A 76 0.47 18.18 2.98
N PHE A 77 0.95 16.92 2.97
CA PHE A 77 0.40 15.87 2.10
C PHE A 77 -1.08 15.59 2.41
N LEU A 78 -1.43 15.44 3.69
CA LEU A 78 -2.81 15.23 4.11
C LEU A 78 -3.72 16.41 3.75
N LEU A 79 -3.21 17.63 3.85
CA LEU A 79 -3.94 18.84 3.52
C LEU A 79 -4.18 18.97 2.01
N PHE A 80 -3.20 18.61 1.17
CA PHE A 80 -3.35 18.59 -0.29
C PHE A 80 -4.33 17.49 -0.76
N ASP A 81 -4.35 16.33 -0.10
CA ASP A 81 -5.33 15.28 -0.39
C ASP A 81 -6.77 15.76 -0.11
N LEU A 82 -6.97 16.48 1.01
CA LEU A 82 -8.25 17.13 1.32
C LEU A 82 -8.64 18.21 0.30
N GLU A 83 -7.69 18.96 -0.24
CA GLU A 83 -7.95 19.96 -1.30
C GLU A 83 -8.56 19.29 -2.54
N ILE A 84 -8.00 18.17 -2.99
CA ILE A 84 -8.50 17.42 -4.15
C ILE A 84 -9.89 16.82 -3.87
N CYS A 85 -10.10 16.28 -2.67
CA CYS A 85 -11.41 15.79 -2.24
C CYS A 85 -12.49 16.88 -2.34
N LEU A 86 -12.16 18.13 -2.01
CA LEU A 86 -13.09 19.27 -2.07
C LEU A 86 -13.22 19.87 -3.47
N PHE A 87 -12.19 19.76 -4.30
CA PHE A 87 -12.23 20.18 -5.70
C PHE A 87 -13.23 19.35 -6.53
N THR A 88 -13.32 18.04 -6.27
CA THR A 88 -14.20 17.12 -7.01
C THR A 88 -15.70 17.51 -6.99
N PRO A 89 -16.33 17.74 -5.82
CA PRO A 89 -17.73 18.19 -5.76
C PRO A 89 -17.91 19.62 -6.29
N LEU A 90 -16.88 20.48 -6.20
CA LEU A 90 -16.91 21.82 -6.79
C LEU A 90 -17.13 21.76 -8.31
N VAL A 91 -16.37 20.90 -9.01
CA VAL A 91 -16.53 20.67 -10.45
C VAL A 91 -17.94 20.16 -10.76
N GLY A 92 -18.47 19.23 -9.96
CA GLY A 92 -19.84 18.75 -10.10
C GLY A 92 -20.91 19.84 -9.88
N SER A 93 -20.62 20.85 -9.06
CA SER A 93 -21.53 21.94 -8.73
C SER A 93 -21.65 23.04 -9.79
N LEU A 94 -20.90 22.95 -10.90
CA LEU A 94 -20.94 23.90 -12.02
C LEU A 94 -22.36 24.15 -12.56
N ALA A 95 -23.24 23.15 -12.46
CA ALA A 95 -24.63 23.23 -12.93
C ALA A 95 -25.62 23.84 -11.90
N ILE A 96 -25.24 23.93 -10.62
CA ILE A 96 -26.18 24.22 -9.51
C ILE A 96 -26.27 25.73 -9.19
N GLY A 97 -25.36 26.55 -9.75
CA GLY A 97 -25.44 28.02 -9.72
C GLY A 97 -24.14 28.70 -9.26
N GLY A 98 -24.05 30.01 -9.49
CA GLY A 98 -22.80 30.76 -9.28
C GLY A 98 -22.41 31.02 -7.82
N PHE A 99 -23.32 30.89 -6.85
CA PHE A 99 -23.01 31.19 -5.44
C PHE A 99 -22.19 30.08 -4.78
N SER A 100 -22.56 28.80 -4.96
CA SER A 100 -21.80 27.65 -4.45
C SER A 100 -20.38 27.59 -5.03
N LEU A 101 -20.25 27.89 -6.32
CA LEU A 101 -18.95 28.00 -7.00
C LEU A 101 -18.07 29.09 -6.38
N LYS A 102 -18.61 30.29 -6.14
CA LYS A 102 -17.85 31.39 -5.52
C LYS A 102 -17.34 31.02 -4.12
N VAL A 103 -18.19 30.40 -3.30
CA VAL A 103 -17.83 29.98 -1.94
C VAL A 103 -16.74 28.90 -1.98
N GLY A 104 -16.89 27.89 -2.83
CA GLY A 104 -15.93 26.81 -2.91
C GLY A 104 -14.59 27.21 -3.55
N VAL A 105 -14.60 28.10 -4.55
CA VAL A 105 -13.36 28.70 -5.09
C VAL A 105 -12.67 29.57 -4.04
N PHE A 106 -13.41 30.36 -3.27
CA PHE A 106 -12.85 31.15 -2.18
C PHE A 106 -12.20 30.25 -1.11
N PHE A 107 -12.83 29.12 -0.78
CA PHE A 107 -12.27 28.15 0.15
C PHE A 107 -10.98 27.50 -0.37
N LEU A 108 -10.93 27.12 -1.66
CA LEU A 108 -9.69 26.63 -2.30
C LEU A 108 -8.56 27.66 -2.27
N LEU A 109 -8.87 28.94 -2.53
CA LEU A 109 -7.87 30.02 -2.45
C LEU A 109 -7.31 30.20 -1.03
N LEU A 110 -8.12 29.99 0.01
CA LEU A 110 -7.64 30.03 1.39
C LEU A 110 -6.63 28.92 1.68
N ILE A 111 -6.93 27.69 1.25
CA ILE A 111 -6.03 26.54 1.40
C ILE A 111 -4.74 26.78 0.62
N LEU A 112 -4.84 27.27 -0.63
CA LEU A 112 -3.68 27.61 -1.45
C LEU A 112 -2.79 28.67 -0.79
N PHE A 113 -3.40 29.70 -0.18
CA PHE A 113 -2.65 30.73 0.54
C PHE A 113 -1.89 30.14 1.74
N LEU A 114 -2.51 29.18 2.44
CA LEU A 114 -1.87 28.48 3.55
C LEU A 114 -0.64 27.67 3.09
N LEU A 115 -0.75 26.98 1.95
CA LEU A 115 0.35 26.25 1.33
C LEU A 115 1.49 27.18 0.90
N ILE A 116 1.15 28.34 0.33
CA ILE A 116 2.13 29.36 -0.06
C ILE A 116 2.87 29.90 1.18
N TYR A 117 2.15 30.14 2.28
CA TYR A 117 2.77 30.55 3.53
C TYR A 117 3.77 29.50 4.05
N GLU A 118 3.38 28.23 4.02
CA GLU A 118 4.24 27.12 4.42
C GLU A 118 5.53 27.01 3.57
N TYR A 119 5.39 27.21 2.26
CA TYR A 119 6.53 27.29 1.34
C TYR A 119 7.49 28.43 1.69
N PHE A 120 6.96 29.63 1.95
CA PHE A 120 7.80 30.78 2.33
C PHE A 120 8.46 30.64 3.69
N THR A 121 7.88 29.89 4.62
CA THR A 121 8.53 29.60 5.91
C THR A 121 9.70 28.62 5.80
N GLY A 122 9.98 28.04 4.63
CA GLY A 122 11.08 27.09 4.44
C GLY A 122 10.85 25.76 5.15
N ALA A 123 9.59 25.46 5.53
CA ALA A 123 9.26 24.21 6.24
C ALA A 123 9.40 22.96 5.35
N LEU A 124 9.47 23.18 4.03
CA LEU A 124 9.62 22.18 2.98
C LEU A 124 11.05 22.14 2.40
N ASP A 125 11.95 23.05 2.82
CA ASP A 125 13.32 23.09 2.32
C ASP A 125 14.16 21.98 2.95
N TRP A 126 14.99 21.35 2.10
CA TRP A 126 16.01 20.37 2.47
C TRP A 126 17.40 20.85 2.03
#